data_AF-A0A530BLC4-F1
#
_entry.id   AF-A0A530BLC4-F1
#
_cell.length_a   1.000
_cell.length_b   1.000
_cell.length_c   1.000
_cell.angle_alpha   90.00
_cell.angle_beta   90.00
_cell.angle_gamma   90.00
#
_symmetry.space_group_name_H-M   'P 1'
#
loop_
_entity.id
_entity.type
_entity.pdbx_description
1 polymer ?
#
loop_
_entity_poly.entity_id
_entity_poly.type
_entity_poly.pdbx_seq_one_letter_code
_entity_poly.pdbx_strand_id
1 'polypeptide(L)'
;NTGQYFLRWLEWDTFVVSADMAAALREAGLDIAENPTSKRDLEKIQAQINQWSAETGLPRRHISRILAMSIGENRSAEALREYMGD
;
A
#
# COMPACT_ATOMS: atom_id res chain seq x y z
N ASN A 1 -1.99 -6.65 -9.67
CA ASN A 1 -2.69 -5.55 -8.95
C ASN A 1 -4.00 -5.06 -9.58
N THR A 2 -4.26 -5.27 -10.88
CA THR A 2 -5.47 -4.75 -11.56
C THR A 2 -6.80 -5.09 -10.88
N GLY A 3 -6.97 -6.30 -10.35
CA GLY A 3 -8.19 -6.69 -9.62
C GLY A 3 -8.43 -5.92 -8.32
N GLN A 4 -7.37 -5.56 -7.58
CA GLN A 4 -7.48 -4.77 -6.35
C GLN A 4 -7.90 -3.33 -6.65
N TYR A 5 -7.40 -2.75 -7.73
CA TYR A 5 -7.82 -1.43 -8.20
C TYR A 5 -9.29 -1.41 -8.64
N PHE A 6 -9.75 -2.45 -9.34
CA PHE A 6 -11.16 -2.59 -9.73
C PHE A 6 -12.10 -2.63 -8.52
N LEU A 7 -11.79 -3.44 -7.51
CA LEU A 7 -12.60 -3.53 -6.28
C LEU A 7 -12.64 -2.20 -5.51
N ARG A 8 -11.54 -1.45 -5.49
CA ARG A 8 -11.51 -0.11 -4.88
C ARG A 8 -12.40 0.89 -5.63
N TRP A 9 -12.53 0.73 -6.95
CA TRP A 9 -13.41 1.54 -7.79
C TRP A 9 -14.89 1.27 -7.52
N LEU A 10 -15.23 0.03 -7.16
CA LEU A 10 -16.56 -0.37 -6.67
C LEU A 10 -16.81 0.01 -5.20
N GLU A 11 -15.94 0.83 -4.60
CA GLU A 11 -15.97 1.23 -3.20
C GLU A 11 -15.91 0.08 -2.19
N TRP A 12 -15.54 -1.12 -2.64
CA TRP A 12 -15.31 -2.25 -1.74
C TRP A 12 -14.10 -1.95 -0.85
N ASP A 13 -14.21 -2.20 0.46
CA ASP A 13 -13.12 -1.97 1.38
C ASP A 13 -11.99 -2.99 1.17
N THR A 14 -10.99 -2.59 0.39
CA THR A 14 -9.83 -3.39 0.04
C THR A 14 -8.55 -2.55 0.05
N PHE A 15 -7.40 -3.22 0.20
CA PHE A 15 -6.08 -2.60 0.09
C PHE A 15 -5.41 -2.97 -1.22
N VAL A 16 -4.43 -2.16 -1.62
CA VAL A 16 -3.61 -2.38 -2.82
C VAL A 16 -2.17 -2.56 -2.38
N VAL A 17 -1.56 -3.69 -2.71
CA VAL A 17 -0.14 -3.94 -2.41
C VAL A 17 0.73 -3.30 -3.48
N SER A 18 1.06 -2.02 -3.29
CA SER A 18 2.07 -1.31 -4.09
C SER A 18 3.49 -1.57 -3.56
N ALA A 19 4.51 -1.22 -4.34
CA ALA A 19 5.91 -1.30 -3.91
C ALA A 19 6.16 -0.46 -2.63
N ASP A 20 5.65 0.77 -2.59
CA ASP A 20 5.78 1.67 -1.44
C ASP A 20 5.04 1.12 -0.21
N MET A 21 3.82 0.59 -0.37
CA MET A 21 3.11 -0.05 0.74
C MET A 21 3.89 -1.26 1.28
N ALA A 22 4.45 -2.10 0.42
CA ALA A 22 5.26 -3.23 0.85
C ALA A 22 6.53 -2.77 1.57
N ALA A 23 7.17 -1.68 1.11
CA ALA A 23 8.32 -1.09 1.76
C ALA A 23 7.99 -0.52 3.14
N ALA A 24 6.89 0.24 3.25
CA ALA A 24 6.40 0.78 4.53
C ALA A 24 6.06 -0.34 5.54
N LEU A 25 5.48 -1.46 5.08
CA LEU A 25 5.21 -2.61 5.93
C LEU A 25 6.49 -3.27 6.46
N ARG A 26 7.53 -3.39 5.63
CA ARG A 26 8.84 -3.91 6.07
C ARG A 26 9.50 -2.97 7.08
N GLU A 27 9.43 -1.67 6.85
CA GLU A 27 9.94 -0.66 7.79
C GLU A 27 9.20 -0.71 9.13
N ALA A 28 7.89 -0.97 9.10
CA ALA A 28 7.08 -1.22 10.30
C ALA A 28 7.38 -2.57 10.99
N GLY A 29 8.33 -3.36 10.48
CA GLY A 29 8.79 -4.62 11.08
C GLY A 29 8.09 -5.88 10.56
N LEU A 30 7.26 -5.79 9.52
CA LEU A 30 6.62 -6.96 8.94
C LEU A 30 7.61 -7.73 8.04
N ASP A 31 7.91 -8.98 8.42
CA ASP A 31 8.78 -9.87 7.67
C ASP A 31 8.11 -10.41 6.39
N ILE A 32 8.30 -9.70 5.27
CA ILE A 32 7.82 -10.05 3.93
C ILE A 32 8.90 -9.76 2.88
N ALA A 33 8.80 -10.40 1.71
CA ALA A 33 9.69 -10.13 0.59
C ALA A 33 9.55 -8.69 0.03
N GLU A 34 10.54 -8.24 -0.73
CA GLU A 34 10.50 -6.93 -1.40
C GLU A 34 9.28 -6.78 -2.32
N ASN A 35 9.04 -7.84 -3.11
CA ASN A 35 7.88 -8.01 -3.98
C ASN A 35 7.03 -9.20 -3.47
N PRO A 36 6.13 -8.98 -2.50
CA PRO A 36 5.40 -10.05 -1.83
C PRO A 36 4.32 -10.64 -2.75
N THR A 37 4.65 -11.72 -3.44
CA THR A 37 3.73 -12.48 -4.31
C THR A 37 3.34 -13.84 -3.73
N SER A 38 4.04 -14.31 -2.70
CA SER A 38 3.77 -15.59 -2.06
C SER A 38 2.48 -15.52 -1.24
N LYS A 39 1.74 -16.65 -1.17
CA LYS A 39 0.53 -16.75 -0.34
C LYS A 39 0.82 -16.41 1.12
N ARG A 40 1.96 -16.86 1.65
CA ARG A 40 2.40 -16.59 3.02
C ARG A 40 2.53 -15.10 3.30
N ASP A 41 3.17 -14.36 2.40
CA ASP A 41 3.37 -12.92 2.59
C ASP A 41 2.04 -12.16 2.45
N LEU A 42 1.19 -12.56 1.51
CA LEU A 42 -0.15 -11.99 1.36
C LEU A 42 -1.02 -12.20 2.60
N GLU A 43 -0.94 -13.37 3.25
CA GLU A 43 -1.63 -13.66 4.51
C GLU A 43 -1.10 -12.78 5.66
N LYS A 44 0.23 -12.62 5.77
CA LYS A 44 0.85 -11.72 6.76
C LYS A 44 0.39 -10.28 6.57
N ILE A 45 0.38 -9.78 5.33
CA ILE A 45 -0.07 -8.42 4.99
C ILE A 45 -1.55 -8.26 5.36
N GLN A 46 -2.39 -9.22 4.99
CA GLN A 46 -3.82 -9.19 5.29
C GLN A 46 -4.08 -9.16 6.80
N ALA A 47 -3.35 -9.94 7.59
CA ALA A 47 -3.44 -9.96 9.04
C ALA A 47 -3.06 -8.61 9.65
N GLN A 48 -1.93 -8.03 9.23
CA GLN A 48 -1.47 -6.73 9.74
C GLN A 48 -2.46 -5.60 9.44
N ILE A 49 -2.99 -5.57 8.21
CA ILE A 49 -3.98 -4.56 7.80
C ILE A 49 -5.30 -4.72 8.56
N ASN A 50 -5.74 -5.96 8.80
CA ASN A 50 -6.95 -6.21 9.61
C ASN A 50 -6.76 -5.74 11.05
N GLN A 51 -5.59 -6.01 11.64
CA GLN A 51 -5.25 -5.55 12.98
C GLN A 51 -5.35 -4.02 13.07
N TRP A 52 -4.65 -3.30 12.19
CA TRP A 52 -4.68 -1.82 12.22
C TRP A 52 -6.06 -1.25 11.91
N SER A 53 -6.85 -1.90 11.04
CA SER A 53 -8.23 -1.49 10.79
C SER A 53 -9.09 -1.61 12.05
N ALA A 54 -8.91 -2.68 12.83
CA ALA A 54 -9.62 -2.84 14.10
C ALA A 54 -9.16 -1.84 15.17
N GLU A 55 -7.85 -1.55 15.25
CA GLU A 55 -7.28 -0.62 16.24
C GLU A 55 -7.65 0.85 15.94
N THR A 56 -7.64 1.24 14.67
CA THR A 56 -7.84 2.64 14.25
C THR A 56 -9.28 2.97 13.88
N GLY A 57 -10.10 1.96 13.59
CA GLY A 57 -11.42 2.13 12.97
C GLY A 57 -11.37 2.60 11.51
N LEU A 58 -10.19 2.70 10.90
CA LEU A 58 -10.05 3.13 9.51
C LEU A 58 -10.36 1.99 8.53
N PRO A 59 -11.02 2.30 7.40
CA PRO A 59 -11.12 1.38 6.27
C PRO A 59 -9.73 0.96 5.76
N ARG A 60 -9.62 -0.29 5.29
CA ARG A 60 -8.38 -0.85 4.73
C ARG A 60 -7.87 -0.03 3.54
N ARG A 61 -8.78 0.52 2.74
CA ARG A 61 -8.43 1.45 1.63
C ARG A 61 -7.70 2.71 2.10
N HIS A 62 -7.97 3.18 3.31
CA HIS A 62 -7.29 4.35 3.89
C HIS A 62 -5.92 3.96 4.40
N ILE A 63 -5.83 2.87 5.16
CA ILE A 63 -4.57 2.35 5.68
C ILE A 63 -3.58 2.09 4.55
N SER A 64 -4.02 1.42 3.47
CA SER A 64 -3.15 1.15 2.33
C SER A 64 -2.62 2.42 1.66
N ARG A 65 -3.44 3.49 1.62
CA ARG A 65 -3.04 4.77 1.02
C ARG A 65 -2.08 5.53 1.93
N ILE A 66 -2.32 5.50 3.24
CA ILE A 66 -1.43 6.12 4.22
C ILE A 66 -0.05 5.46 4.14
N LEU A 67 0.02 4.12 4.13
CA LEU A 67 1.29 3.38 4.00
C LEU A 67 2.02 3.71 2.69
N ALA A 68 1.31 3.74 1.57
CA ALA A 68 1.93 4.05 0.28
C ALA A 68 2.45 5.49 0.21
N MET A 69 1.91 6.41 1.01
CA MET A 69 2.31 7.83 1.04
C MET A 69 3.23 8.18 2.22
N SER A 70 3.49 7.25 3.14
CA SER A 70 4.34 7.48 4.31
C SER A 70 5.82 7.22 4.05
N ILE A 71 6.16 6.67 2.89
CA ILE A 71 7.52 6.33 2.47
C ILE A 71 7.77 6.82 1.04
N GLY A 72 9.04 6.82 0.63
CA GLY A 72 9.47 7.25 -0.70
C GLY A 72 9.87 8.72 -0.74
N GLU A 73 10.37 9.15 -1.90
CA GLU A 73 10.76 10.54 -2.11
C GLU A 73 9.57 11.39 -2.54
N ASN A 74 9.36 12.50 -1.82
CA ASN A 74 8.42 13.52 -2.26
C ASN A 74 9.05 14.35 -3.38
N ARG A 75 8.73 14.02 -4.62
CA ARG A 75 9.24 14.72 -5.81
C ARG A 75 8.59 16.10 -5.96
N SER A 76 9.39 17.11 -6.30
CA SER A 76 8.85 18.44 -6.57
C SER A 76 7.99 18.45 -7.83
N ALA A 77 7.12 19.44 -7.96
CA ALA A 77 6.26 19.57 -9.13
C ALA A 77 7.08 19.76 -10.41
N GLU A 78 8.23 20.43 -10.32
CA GLU A 78 9.18 20.64 -11.41
C GLU A 78 9.80 19.32 -11.86
N ALA A 79 10.28 18.50 -10.92
CA ALA A 79 10.87 17.19 -11.21
C ALA A 79 9.85 16.23 -11.85
N LEU A 80 8.57 16.33 -11.45
CA LEU A 80 7.49 15.56 -12.07
C LEU A 80 7.20 16.03 -13.51
N ARG A 81 7.18 17.34 -13.77
CA ARG A 81 7.00 17.88 -15.13
C ARG A 81 8.15 17.47 -16.05
N GLU A 82 9.38 17.58 -15.57
CA GLU A 82 10.57 17.15 -16.32
C GLU A 82 10.52 15.66 -16.68
N TYR A 83 10.07 14.81 -15.75
CA TYR A 83 9.85 13.38 -16.03
C TYR A 83 8.72 13.12 -17.04
N MET A 84 7.65 13.93 -17.01
CA MET A 84 6.50 13.77 -17.90
C MET A 84 6.71 14.41 -19.29
N GLY A 85 7.78 15.19 -19.47
CA GLY A 85 8.16 15.78 -20.77
C GLY A 85 7.38 17.05 -21.16
N ASP A 86 6.84 17.78 -20.18
CA ASP A 86 6.18 19.07 -20.38
C ASP A 86 7.16 20.27 -20.37
#